data_AF-A0A7Y3TF52-F1
#
_entry.id   AF-A0A7Y3TF52-F1
#
_cell.length_a   1.000
_cell.length_b   1.000
_cell.length_c   1.000
_cell.angle_alpha   90.00
_cell.angle_beta   90.00
_cell.angle_gamma   90.00
#
_symmetry.space_group_name_H-M   'P 1'
#
loop_
_entity.id
_entity.type
_entity.pdbx_description
1 polymer ?
#
loop_
_entity_poly.entity_id
_entity_poly.type
_entity_poly.pdbx_seq_one_letter_code
_entity_poly.pdbx_strand_id
1 'polypeptide(L)' 'MSNEQLLKYQKTLRIVTYMLLIAILVLLVLNIFKAINKGVNSFSVIPLALIPIVVVNFKTLKEVKKEISLRNLK' A
#
# COMPACT_ATOMS: atom_id res chain seq x y z
N MET A 1 18.74 -10.97 -3.63
CA MET A 1 18.37 -10.63 -5.02
C MET A 1 19.59 -10.08 -5.76
N SER A 2 19.66 -10.24 -7.08
CA SER A 2 20.61 -9.47 -7.90
C SER A 2 20.28 -7.97 -7.84
N ASN A 3 21.23 -7.09 -8.18
CA ASN A 3 21.04 -5.65 -8.08
C ASN A 3 19.87 -5.16 -8.97
N GLU A 4 19.75 -5.69 -10.18
CA GLU A 4 18.66 -5.37 -11.10
C GLU A 4 17.31 -5.84 -10.57
N GLN A 5 17.25 -7.05 -10.03
CA GLN A 5 16.04 -7.59 -9.42
C GLN A 5 15.61 -6.76 -8.21
N LEU A 6 16.57 -6.32 -7.38
CA LEU A 6 16.32 -5.50 -6.20
C LEU A 6 15.73 -4.13 -6.58
N LEU A 7 16.29 -3.46 -7.59
CA LEU A 7 15.77 -2.17 -8.09
C LEU A 7 14.37 -2.32 -8.70
N LYS A 8 14.17 -3.36 -9.51
CA LYS A 8 12.85 -3.67 -10.08
C LYS A 8 11.83 -3.96 -8.98
N TYR A 9 12.21 -4.76 -7.98
CA TYR A 9 11.37 -5.09 -6.85
C TYR A 9 10.99 -3.84 -6.04
N GLN A 10 11.94 -2.94 -5.74
CA GLN A 10 11.67 -1.67 -5.06
C GLN A 10 10.65 -0.81 -5.82
N LYS A 11 10.81 -0.67 -7.16
CA LYS A 11 9.89 0.10 -7.99
C LYS A 11 8.49 -0.50 -8.00
N THR A 12 8.39 -1.82 -8.17
CA THR A 12 7.10 -2.53 -8.12
C THR A 12 6.45 -2.40 -6.75
N LEU A 13 7.19 -2.67 -5.67
CA LEU A 13 6.69 -2.57 -4.30
C LEU A 13 6.20 -1.16 -4.00
N ARG A 14 6.93 -0.12 -4.44
CA ARG A 14 6.48 1.28 -4.33
C ARG A 14 5.15 1.49 -5.04
N ILE A 15 5.06 1.15 -6.33
CA ILE A 15 3.84 1.35 -7.14
C ILE A 15 2.65 0.63 -6.50
N VAL A 16 2.80 -0.64 -6.14
CA VAL A 16 1.73 -1.45 -5.53
C VAL A 16 1.31 -0.87 -4.18
N THR A 17 2.26 -0.42 -3.35
CA THR A 17 1.94 0.20 -2.05
C THR A 17 1.11 1.48 -2.21
N TYR A 18 1.49 2.36 -3.13
CA TYR A 18 0.72 3.59 -3.39
C TYR A 18 -0.63 3.30 -4.05
N MET A 19 -0.70 2.33 -4.97
CA MET A 19 -1.95 1.91 -5.58
C MET A 19 -2.93 1.36 -4.52
N LEU A 20 -2.45 0.53 -3.60
CA LEU A 20 -3.25 0.02 -2.49
C LEU A 20 -3.75 1.16 -1.59
N LEU A 21 -2.89 2.12 -1.26
CA LEU A 21 -3.28 3.29 -0.47
C LEU A 21 -4.39 4.10 -1.15
N ILE A 22 -4.24 4.37 -2.46
CA ILE A 22 -5.25 5.09 -3.25
C ILE A 22 -6.56 4.29 -3.30
N ALA A 23 -6.50 2.97 -3.52
CA ALA A 23 -7.67 2.12 -3.56
C ALA A 23 -8.44 2.13 -2.22
N ILE A 24 -7.72 2.09 -1.09
CA ILE A 24 -8.31 2.20 0.24
C ILE A 24 -8.99 3.55 0.45
N LEU A 25 -8.36 4.65 0.02
CA LEU A 25 -8.95 5.99 0.11
C LEU A 25 -10.21 6.12 -0.74
N VAL A 26 -10.20 5.62 -1.97
CA VAL A 26 -11.38 5.59 -2.85
C VAL A 26 -12.50 4.77 -2.22
N LEU A 27 -12.19 3.58 -1.70
CA LEU A 27 -13.15 2.74 -0.99
C LEU A 27 -13.73 3.45 0.24
N LEU A 28 -12.92 4.17 1.00
CA LEU A 28 -13.38 4.92 2.17
C LEU A 28 -14.36 6.02 1.76
N VAL A 29 -14.03 6.81 0.74
CA VAL A 29 -14.91 7.88 0.21
C VAL A 29 -16.23 7.30 -0.29
N LEU A 30 -16.19 6.20 -1.05
CA LEU A 30 -17.39 5.53 -1.55
C LEU A 30 -18.25 4.98 -0.41
N ASN A 31 -17.63 4.42 0.63
CA ASN A 31 -18.35 3.93 1.80
C ASN A 31 -19.00 5.05 2.61
N ILE A 32 -18.31 6.19 2.80
CA ILE A 32 -18.89 7.38 3.45
C ILE A 32 -20.08 7.91 2.63
N PHE A 33 -19.91 8.05 1.31
CA PHE A 33 -21.00 8.47 0.43
C PHE A 33 -22.20 7.52 0.50
N LYS A 34 -21.97 6.20 0.48
CA LYS A 34 -23.04 5.22 0.65
C LYS A 34 -23.66 5.27 2.04
N ALA A 35 -22.88 5.49 3.10
CA ALA A 35 -23.37 5.56 4.48
C ALA A 35 -24.37 6.71 4.67
N ILE A 36 -24.08 7.88 4.08
CA ILE A 36 -24.95 9.05 4.16
C ILE A 36 -26.28 8.81 3.40
N ASN A 37 -26.23 8.13 2.25
CA ASN A 37 -27.41 7.96 1.38
C ASN A 37 -28.26 6.70 1.67
N LYS A 38 -27.62 5.61 2.10
CA LYS A 38 -28.22 4.27 2.20
C LYS A 38 -27.89 3.55 3.50
N GLY A 39 -27.24 4.23 4.45
CA GLY A 39 -26.78 3.62 5.70
C GLY A 39 -25.50 2.79 5.54
N VAL A 40 -24.94 2.40 6.68
CA VAL A 40 -23.72 1.60 6.76
C VAL A 40 -24.04 0.15 6.38
N ASN A 41 -23.20 -0.47 5.54
CA ASN A 41 -23.29 -1.89 5.19
C ASN A 41 -22.03 -2.63 5.65
N SER A 42 -22.06 -3.96 5.69
CA SER A 42 -20.95 -4.78 6.18
C SER A 42 -19.64 -4.59 5.42
N PHE A 43 -19.65 -4.11 4.17
CA PHE A 43 -18.43 -3.88 3.39
C PHE A 43 -17.66 -2.61 3.81
N SER A 44 -18.25 -1.76 4.65
CA SER A 44 -17.61 -0.54 5.15
C SER A 44 -16.41 -0.81 6.08
N VAL A 45 -16.25 -2.04 6.58
CA VAL A 45 -15.09 -2.45 7.39
C VAL A 45 -13.84 -2.79 6.56
N ILE A 46 -13.99 -3.01 5.25
CA ILE A 46 -12.90 -3.45 4.38
C ILE A 46 -11.70 -2.47 4.39
N PRO A 47 -11.88 -1.14 4.27
CA PRO A 47 -10.77 -0.19 4.31
C PRO A 47 -9.91 -0.34 5.57
N LEU A 48 -10.54 -0.58 6.72
CA LEU A 48 -9.86 -0.77 8.01
C LEU A 48 -9.08 -2.08 8.05
N ALA A 49 -9.68 -3.17 7.54
CA ALA A 49 -9.03 -4.47 7.46
C ALA A 49 -7.77 -4.48 6.58
N LEU A 50 -7.67 -3.56 5.61
CA LEU A 50 -6.52 -3.45 4.70
C LEU A 50 -5.37 -2.59 5.27
N ILE A 51 -5.56 -1.85 6.36
CA ILE A 51 -4.51 -0.99 6.96
C ILE A 51 -3.24 -1.78 7.33
N PRO A 52 -3.31 -2.94 8.01
CA PRO A 52 -2.11 -3.69 8.38
C PRO A 52 -1.24 -4.07 7.17
N ILE A 53 -1.87 -4.37 6.03
CA ILE A 53 -1.18 -4.72 4.79
C ILE A 53 -0.38 -3.53 4.26
N VAL A 54 -0.97 -2.33 4.29
CA VAL A 54 -0.27 -1.09 3.90
C VAL A 54 0.93 -0.85 4.82
N VAL A 55 0.76 -1.03 6.13
CA VAL A 55 1.84 -0.85 7.11
C VAL A 55 3.00 -1.81 6.84
N VAL A 56 2.70 -3.09 6.61
CA VAL A 56 3.72 -4.10 6.26
C VAL A 56 4.43 -3.71 4.96
N ASN A 57 3.69 -3.35 3.91
CA ASN A 57 4.28 -2.95 2.64
C ASN A 57 5.21 -1.74 2.76
N PHE A 58 4.86 -0.74 3.58
CA PHE A 58 5.74 0.40 3.86
C PHE A 58 7.00 0.02 4.65
N LYS A 59 6.89 -0.92 5.61
CA LYS A 59 8.06 -1.45 6.33
C LYS A 59 9.00 -2.18 5.37
N THR A 60 8.47 -3.08 4.54
CA THR A 60 9.25 -3.78 3.51
C THR A 60 9.90 -2.79 2.53
N LEU A 61 9.18 -1.75 2.10
CA LEU A 61 9.75 -0.72 1.22
C LEU A 61 10.92 0.02 1.88
N LYS A 62 10.83 0.27 3.20
CA LYS A 62 11.92 0.90 3.98
C LYS A 62 13.13 -0.03 4.07
N GLU A 63 12.91 -1.32 4.29
CA GLU A 63 13.97 -2.33 4.35
C GLU A 63 14.69 -2.48 3.01
N VAL A 64 13.94 -2.60 1.91
CA VAL A 64 14.50 -2.65 0.55
C VAL A 64 15.30 -1.39 0.22
N LYS A 65 14.82 -0.21 0.61
CA LYS A 65 15.58 1.06 0.45
C LYS A 65 16.88 1.06 1.24
N LYS A 66 16.88 0.51 2.47
CA LYS A 66 18.11 0.36 3.27
C LYS A 66 19.10 -0.58 2.56
N GLU A 67 18.64 -1.71 2.05
CA GLU A 67 19.49 -2.66 1.32
C GLU A 67 20.12 -2.03 0.07
N ILE A 68 19.32 -1.29 -0.73
CA ILE A 68 19.80 -0.53 -1.90
C ILE A 68 20.90 0.45 -1.50
N SER A 69 20.69 1.21 -0.42
CA SER A 69 21.67 2.16 0.10
C SER A 69 22.96 1.49 0.59
N LEU A 70 22.86 0.35 1.29
CA LEU A 70 24.02 -0.40 1.76
C LEU A 70 24.87 -0.95 0.61
N ARG A 71 24.23 -1.22 -0.54
CA ARG A 71 24.89 -1.67 -1.76
C ARG A 71 25.35 -0.53 -2.67
N ASN A 72 25.18 0.73 -2.25
CA ASN A 72 25.51 1.93 -3.04
C ASN A 72 24.82 1.95 -4.43
N LEU A 73 23.62 1.39 -4.50
CA LEU A 73 22.79 1.42 -5.70
C LEU A 73 21.94 2.71 -5.66
N LYS A 74 21.94 3.51 -6.73
CA LYS A 74 21.16 4.74 -6.85
C LYS A 74 19.85 4.49 -7.58
#